data_AF-A0A914WMK3-F1
#
_entry.id   AF-A0A914WMK3-F1
#
_cell.length_a   1.000
_cell.length_b   1.000
_cell.length_c   1.000
_cell.angle_alpha   90.00
_cell.angle_beta   90.00
_cell.angle_gamma   90.00
#
_symmetry.space_group_name_H-M   'P 1'
#
loop_
_entity.id
_entity.type
_entity.pdbx_description
1 polymer ?
#
loop_
_entity_poly.entity_id
_entity_poly.type
_entity_poly.pdbx_seq_one_letter_code
_entity_poly.pdbx_strand_id
1 'polypeptide(L)'
;MVQLRNRTDGKIEQVQPQAVIDAYMRNFIIYGIEGLLMTLTNFPIVLSVLRFKSLREQKEFIIVAGLAFADGFNGFAFLVASIGRINQLINGDGE
;
A
#
# COMPACT_ATOMS: atom_id res chain seq x y z
N MET A 1 11.55 27.06 1.24
CA MET A 1 11.42 26.52 -0.13
C MET A 1 12.16 25.19 -0.17
N VAL A 2 11.59 24.17 -0.80
CA VAL A 2 12.22 22.83 -0.90
C VAL A 2 12.89 22.74 -2.26
N GLN A 3 14.15 22.33 -2.28
CA GLN A 3 14.91 22.12 -3.51
C GLN A 3 14.77 20.65 -3.92
N LEU A 4 14.01 20.38 -4.98
CA LEU A 4 13.92 19.04 -5.55
C LEU A 4 14.89 18.97 -6.73
N ARG A 5 15.82 18.01 -6.66
CA ARG A 5 16.69 17.70 -7.78
C ARG A 5 15.93 16.80 -8.74
N ASN A 6 15.61 17.32 -9.91
CA ASN A 6 15.00 16.52 -10.96
C ASN A 6 16.01 15.47 -11.44
N ARG A 7 15.60 14.20 -11.38
CA ARG A 7 16.46 13.03 -11.62
C ARG A 7 16.88 12.90 -13.10
N THR A 8 16.16 13.57 -14.00
CA THR A 8 16.28 13.38 -15.45
C THR A 8 17.26 14.35 -16.09
N ASP A 9 17.35 15.57 -15.56
CA ASP A 9 18.15 16.67 -16.09
C ASP A 9 19.07 17.33 -15.03
N GLY A 10 19.02 16.85 -13.78
CA GLY A 10 19.88 17.30 -12.69
C GLY A 10 19.57 18.71 -12.18
N LYS A 11 18.55 19.37 -12.73
CA LYS A 11 18.17 20.73 -12.36
C LYS A 11 17.50 20.75 -10.98
N ILE A 12 17.81 21.79 -10.22
CA ILE A 12 17.18 22.03 -8.92
C ILE A 12 15.96 22.92 -9.14
N GLU A 13 14.78 22.33 -9.01
CA GLU A 13 13.53 23.09 -8.99
C GLU A 13 13.21 23.51 -7.56
N GLN A 14 12.92 24.80 -7.39
CA GLN A 14 12.40 25.31 -6.13
C GLN A 14 10.89 25.06 -6.10
N VAL A 15 10.49 24.05 -5.34
CA VAL A 15 9.09 23.69 -5.18
C VAL A 15 8.58 24.26 -3.86
N GLN A 16 7.36 24.79 -3.90
CA GLN A 16 6.70 25.25 -2.68
C GLN A 16 6.51 24.05 -1.73
N PRO A 17 6.87 24.17 -0.44
CA PRO A 17 6.77 23.07 0.53
C PRO A 17 5.35 22.47 0.58
N GLN A 18 4.33 23.30 0.37
CA GLN A 18 2.93 22.89 0.42
C GLN A 18 2.58 21.86 -0.67
N ALA A 19 3.05 22.05 -1.90
CA ALA A 19 2.77 21.14 -3.01
C ALA A 19 3.38 19.75 -2.79
N VAL A 20 4.52 19.69 -2.11
CA VAL A 20 5.18 18.43 -1.73
C VAL A 20 4.35 17.71 -0.67
N ILE A 21 3.94 18.43 0.38
CA ILE A 21 3.10 17.87 1.45
C ILE A 21 1.78 17.34 0.88
N ASP A 22 1.11 18.08 0.00
CA ASP A 22 -0.16 17.68 -0.60
C ASP A 22 -0.02 16.40 -1.44
N ALA A 23 1.07 16.28 -2.20
CA ALA A 23 1.38 15.07 -2.97
C ALA A 23 1.63 13.85 -2.07
N TYR A 24 2.35 14.04 -0.95
CA TYR A 24 2.57 12.97 0.03
C TYR A 24 1.28 12.55 0.73
N MET A 25 0.47 13.50 1.18
CA MET A 25 -0.81 13.22 1.82
C MET A 25 -1.76 12.48 0.87
N ARG A 26 -1.82 12.89 -0.40
CA ARG A 26 -2.64 12.20 -1.40
C ARG A 26 -2.18 10.76 -1.62
N ASN A 27 -0.86 10.54 -1.75
CA ASN A 27 -0.31 9.20 -1.91
C ASN A 27 -0.57 8.34 -0.67
N PHE A 28 -0.42 8.91 0.53
CA PHE A 28 -0.69 8.19 1.77
C PHE A 28 -2.16 7.75 1.86
N ILE A 29 -3.09 8.65 1.56
CA ILE A 29 -4.53 8.35 1.57
C ILE A 29 -4.85 7.26 0.56
N ILE A 30 -4.36 7.37 -0.68
CA ILE A 30 -4.64 6.39 -1.72
C ILE A 30 -4.05 5.03 -1.33
N TYR A 31 -2.73 4.92 -1.18
CA TYR A 31 -2.08 3.63 -0.94
C TYR A 31 -2.40 3.04 0.44
N GLY A 32 -2.56 3.90 1.44
CA GLY A 32 -2.90 3.50 2.81
C GLY A 32 -4.32 2.96 2.91
N ILE A 33 -5.32 3.72 2.45
CA ILE A 33 -6.72 3.30 2.55
C ILE A 33 -6.99 2.13 1.60
N GLU A 34 -6.49 2.17 0.37
CA GLU A 34 -6.67 1.08 -0.60
C GLU A 34 -6.03 -0.22 -0.09
N GLY A 35 -4.80 -0.15 0.43
CA GLY A 35 -4.14 -1.30 1.04
C GLY A 35 -4.89 -1.85 2.24
N LEU A 36 -5.46 -0.97 3.09
CA LEU A 36 -6.30 -1.37 4.22
C LEU A 36 -7.56 -2.11 3.76
N LEU A 37 -8.28 -1.55 2.79
CA LEU A 37 -9.49 -2.15 2.26
C LEU A 37 -9.22 -3.49 1.59
N MET A 38 -8.18 -3.58 0.74
CA MET A 38 -7.78 -4.85 0.12
C MET A 38 -7.44 -5.90 1.17
N THR A 39 -6.71 -5.53 2.21
CA THR A 39 -6.35 -6.48 3.29
C THR A 39 -7.58 -6.94 4.06
N LEU A 40 -8.40 -6.00 4.54
CA LEU A 40 -9.57 -6.28 5.39
C LEU A 40 -10.67 -7.05 4.66
N THR A 41 -10.84 -6.85 3.35
CA THR A 41 -11.86 -7.55 2.58
C THR A 41 -11.43 -8.96 2.18
N ASN A 42 -10.14 -9.16 1.88
CA ASN A 42 -9.65 -10.45 1.40
C ASN A 42 -9.27 -11.43 2.50
N PHE A 43 -8.74 -10.97 3.64
CA PHE A 43 -8.37 -11.87 4.74
C PHE A 43 -9.54 -12.73 5.28
N PRO A 44 -10.76 -12.18 5.46
CA PRO A 44 -11.92 -12.96 5.86
C PRO A 44 -12.29 -14.05 4.87
N ILE A 45 -12.11 -13.83 3.56
CA ILE A 45 -12.39 -14.83 2.52
C ILE A 45 -11.42 -16.01 2.67
N VAL A 46 -10.12 -15.71 2.77
CA VAL A 46 -9.08 -16.72 3.00
C VAL A 46 -9.37 -17.49 4.29
N LEU A 47 -9.66 -16.78 5.39
CA LEU A 47 -9.94 -17.39 6.69
C LEU A 47 -11.18 -18.30 6.64
N SER A 48 -12.23 -17.88 5.94
CA SER A 48 -13.46 -18.66 5.77
C SER A 48 -13.19 -19.97 5.04
N VAL A 49 -12.46 -19.92 3.92
CA VAL A 49 -12.11 -21.14 3.17
C VAL A 49 -11.20 -22.06 3.99
N LEU A 50 -10.24 -21.52 4.76
CA LEU A 50 -9.40 -22.34 5.63
C LEU A 50 -10.17 -22.98 6.79
N ARG A 51 -11.18 -22.28 7.34
CA ARG A 51 -11.94 -22.74 8.51
C ARG A 51 -12.99 -23.78 8.17
N PHE A 52 -13.70 -23.62 7.05
CA PHE A 52 -14.80 -24.49 6.66
C PHE A 52 -14.35 -25.57 5.69
N LYS A 53 -14.32 -26.83 6.15
CA LYS A 53 -13.88 -27.98 5.34
C LYS A 53 -14.74 -28.16 4.08
N SER A 54 -16.04 -27.90 4.16
CA SER A 54 -16.98 -27.97 3.02
C SER A 54 -16.59 -27.05 1.86
N LEU A 55 -15.99 -25.89 2.14
CA LEU A 55 -15.51 -24.98 1.09
C LEU A 55 -14.26 -25.53 0.41
N ARG A 56 -13.37 -26.21 1.13
CA ARG A 56 -12.14 -26.77 0.57
C ARG A 56 -12.35 -28.01 -0.30
N GLU A 57 -13.51 -28.64 -0.21
CA GLU A 57 -13.83 -29.80 -1.06
C GLU A 57 -14.14 -29.37 -2.50
N GLN A 58 -14.47 -28.09 -2.73
CA GLN A 58 -14.71 -27.53 -4.05
C GLN A 58 -13.48 -26.75 -4.52
N LYS A 59 -12.96 -27.12 -5.69
CA LYS A 59 -11.74 -26.51 -6.27
C LYS A 59 -11.89 -25.00 -6.52
N GLU A 60 -13.09 -24.57 -6.85
CA GLU A 60 -13.43 -23.17 -7.14
C GLU A 60 -13.13 -22.26 -5.93
N PHE A 61 -13.55 -22.67 -4.73
CA PHE A 61 -13.30 -21.89 -3.51
C PHE A 61 -11.81 -21.86 -3.12
N ILE A 62 -11.04 -22.90 -3.47
CA ILE A 62 -9.58 -22.88 -3.27
C ILE A 62 -8.93 -21.84 -4.19
N ILE A 63 -9.37 -21.75 -5.45
CA ILE A 63 -8.86 -20.74 -6.39
C ILE A 63 -9.21 -19.33 -5.90
N VAL A 64 -10.45 -19.12 -5.47
CA VAL A 64 -10.90 -17.83 -4.89
C VAL A 64 -10.08 -17.48 -3.64
N ALA A 65 -9.81 -18.44 -2.76
CA ALA A 65 -8.96 -18.20 -1.59
C ALA A 65 -7.52 -17.84 -1.98
N GLY A 66 -6.98 -18.46 -3.03
CA GLY A 66 -5.65 -18.13 -3.56
C GLY A 66 -5.60 -16.70 -4.12
N LEU A 67 -6.62 -16.29 -4.88
CA LEU A 67 -6.72 -14.94 -5.42
C LEU A 67 -6.87 -13.91 -4.30
N ALA A 68 -7.78 -14.16 -3.35
CA ALA A 68 -7.97 -13.30 -2.18
C ALA A 68 -6.68 -13.22 -1.34
N PHE A 69 -5.94 -14.31 -1.18
CA PHE A 69 -4.65 -14.28 -0.49
C PHE A 69 -3.64 -13.37 -1.20
N ALA A 70 -3.53 -13.47 -2.53
CA ALA A 70 -2.65 -12.60 -3.31
C ALA A 70 -3.05 -11.12 -3.18
N ASP A 71 -4.34 -10.82 -3.28
CA ASP A 71 -4.85 -9.45 -3.17
C ASP A 71 -4.68 -8.89 -1.75
N GLY A 72 -4.95 -9.69 -0.72
CA GLY A 72 -4.72 -9.31 0.67
C GLY A 72 -3.25 -9.08 0.99
N PHE A 73 -2.35 -9.93 0.47
CA PHE A 73 -0.90 -9.76 0.62
C PHE A 73 -0.41 -8.49 -0.11
N ASN A 74 -0.93 -8.23 -1.30
CA ASN A 74 -0.61 -7.02 -2.06
C ASN A 74 -1.08 -5.75 -1.32
N GLY A 75 -2.32 -5.76 -0.80
CA GLY A 75 -2.83 -4.69 0.05
C GLY A 75 -1.99 -4.44 1.30
N PHE A 76 -1.53 -5.51 1.94
CA PHE A 76 -0.63 -5.43 3.10
C PHE A 76 0.72 -4.81 2.73
N ALA A 77 1.30 -5.20 1.58
CA ALA A 77 2.54 -4.60 1.09
C ALA A 77 2.39 -3.10 0.83
N PHE A 78 1.27 -2.66 0.25
CA PHE A 78 0.98 -1.22 0.07
C PHE A 78 0.87 -0.47 1.40
N LEU A 79 0.22 -1.06 2.41
CA LEU A 79 0.17 -0.48 3.75
C LEU A 79 1.55 -0.27 4.35
N VAL A 80 2.38 -1.33 4.34
CA VAL A 80 3.75 -1.28 4.88
C VAL A 80 4.59 -0.24 4.15
N ALA A 81 4.50 -0.19 2.82
CA ALA A 81 5.20 0.82 2.02
C ALA A 81 4.74 2.24 2.35
N SER A 82 3.43 2.43 2.58
CA SER A 82 2.85 3.72 2.96
C SER A 82 3.35 4.19 4.34
N ILE A 83 3.38 3.29 5.32
CA ILE A 83 3.93 3.55 6.66
C ILE A 83 5.43 3.85 6.59
N GLY A 84 6.18 3.08 5.80
CA GLY A 84 7.61 3.30 5.60
C GLY A 84 7.92 4.69 5.06
N ARG A 85 7.12 5.19 4.12
CA ARG A 85 7.25 6.57 3.60
C ARG A 85 6.94 7.62 4.65
N ILE A 86 5.96 7.41 5.52
CA ILE A 86 5.70 8.32 6.65
C ILE A 86 6.89 8.35 7.59
N ASN A 87 7.43 7.19 7.96
CA ASN A 87 8.57 7.13 8.87
C ASN A 87 9.80 7.85 8.29
N GLN A 88 10.04 7.74 6.98
CA GLN A 88 11.10 8.50 6.31
C GLN A 88 10.87 10.01 6.38
N LEU A 89 9.62 10.48 6.22
CA LEU A 89 9.28 11.89 6.34
C LEU A 89 9.42 12.41 7.78
N ILE A 90 9.07 11.60 8.78
CA ILE A 90 9.12 11.97 10.20
C ILE A 90 10.57 11.96 10.71
N ASN A 91 11.33 10.91 10.39
CA ASN A 91 12.68 10.73 10.92
C ASN A 91 13.75 11.49 10.14
N GLY A 92 13.44 12.01 8.95
CA GLY A 92 14.39 12.83 8.20
C GLY A 92 15.67 12.08 7.83
N ASP A 93 15.61 10.76 7.64
CA ASP A 93 16.68 9.97 7.03
C ASP A 93 16.69 10.24 5.51
N GLY A 94 16.91 11.50 5.16
CA GLY A 94 17.33 11.96 3.85
C GLY A 94 18.81 12.30 3.93
N GLU A 95 19.66 11.33 3.63
CA GLU A 95 20.91 11.65 2.93
C GLU A 95 20.61 12.09 1.50
#